data_AF-A0A3D5SKZ3-F1
#
_entry.id   AF-A0A3D5SKZ3-F1
#
_cell.length_a   1.000
_cell.length_b   1.000
_cell.length_c   1.000
_cell.angle_alpha   90.00
_cell.angle_beta   90.00
_cell.angle_gamma   90.00
#
_symmetry.space_group_name_H-M   'P 1'
#
loop_
_entity.id
_entity.type
_entity.pdbx_description
1 polymer ?
#
loop_
_entity_poly.entity_id
_entity_poly.type
_entity_poly.pdbx_seq_one_letter_code
_entity_poly.pdbx_strand_id
1 'polypeptide(L)'
;MLPAYDWSNTRAFSLPTDQYGWIRVNLVGRESCGCVPFQEYDETCRQLETLLLSLTDTRGRQLVRNVMRSAPNAESALINPLPDLVVHWQDAAFAKPLHIKDSDVKVEPVGKKSTGQHDLPGFCILKGYQGEKLGGVLAAKDMGGLITRSLV
;
A
#
# COMPACT_ATOMS: atom_id res chain seq x y z
N MET A 1 9.48 -15.15 -10.42
CA MET A 1 10.83 -14.83 -9.91
C MET A 1 10.92 -13.32 -9.88
N LEU A 2 11.37 -12.71 -8.77
CA LEU A 2 11.64 -11.25 -8.76
C LEU A 2 12.73 -10.94 -9.79
N PRO A 3 12.72 -9.76 -10.42
CA PRO A 3 13.78 -9.38 -11.34
C PRO A 3 15.13 -9.37 -10.63
N ALA A 4 16.21 -9.64 -11.36
CA ALA A 4 17.56 -9.51 -10.82
C ALA A 4 17.84 -8.02 -10.57
N TYR A 5 17.98 -7.64 -9.31
CA TYR A 5 18.34 -6.27 -8.91
C TYR A 5 19.85 -6.13 -8.78
N ASP A 6 20.40 -5.02 -9.25
CA ASP A 6 21.70 -4.55 -8.78
C ASP A 6 21.49 -3.93 -7.39
N TRP A 7 21.61 -4.76 -6.36
CA TRP A 7 21.31 -4.35 -5.00
C TRP A 7 22.15 -3.19 -4.50
N SER A 8 23.38 -3.04 -4.99
CA SER A 8 24.24 -1.93 -4.59
C SER A 8 23.79 -0.56 -5.11
N ASN A 9 22.97 -0.55 -6.18
CA ASN A 9 22.44 0.67 -6.80
C ASN A 9 20.91 0.79 -6.70
N THR A 10 20.22 -0.24 -6.21
CA THR A 10 18.76 -0.23 -6.06
C THR A 10 18.36 0.48 -4.77
N ARG A 11 17.95 1.74 -4.86
CA ARG A 11 17.57 2.57 -3.69
C ARG A 11 16.29 2.13 -2.99
N ALA A 12 15.35 1.56 -3.73
CA ALA A 12 14.10 1.03 -3.20
C ALA A 12 13.58 -0.12 -4.07
N PHE A 13 12.83 -1.04 -3.47
CA PHE A 13 12.33 -2.22 -4.14
C PHE A 13 10.94 -2.59 -3.66
N SER A 14 10.17 -3.23 -4.53
CA SER A 14 8.82 -3.72 -4.21
C SER A 14 8.89 -5.02 -3.42
N LEU A 15 8.10 -5.14 -2.36
CA LEU A 15 7.84 -6.42 -1.71
C LEU A 15 6.69 -7.16 -2.42
N PRO A 16 6.70 -8.50 -2.44
CA PRO A 16 5.56 -9.27 -2.92
C PRO A 16 4.31 -9.00 -2.07
N THR A 17 3.21 -8.60 -2.71
CA THR A 17 1.91 -8.37 -2.07
C THR A 17 0.81 -8.52 -3.13
N ASP A 18 -0.40 -8.82 -2.67
CA ASP A 18 -1.56 -9.15 -3.49
C ASP A 18 -2.51 -7.97 -3.75
N GLN A 19 -2.46 -6.92 -2.92
CA GLN A 19 -3.50 -5.87 -2.94
C GLN A 19 -2.96 -4.44 -2.95
N TYR A 20 -1.97 -4.15 -2.10
CA TYR A 20 -1.35 -2.84 -2.01
C TYR A 20 -0.03 -2.83 -2.77
N GLY A 21 0.55 -1.66 -3.04
CA GLY A 21 1.96 -1.60 -3.43
C GLY A 21 2.81 -1.50 -2.17
N TRP A 22 3.68 -2.46 -1.89
CA TRP A 22 4.59 -2.38 -0.75
C TRP A 22 5.99 -2.07 -1.24
N ILE A 23 6.59 -1.02 -0.70
CA ILE A 23 7.94 -0.58 -1.07
C ILE A 23 8.80 -0.52 0.18
N ARG A 24 10.01 -1.06 0.05
CA ARG A 24 11.11 -0.91 1.01
C ARG A 24 12.17 -0.01 0.42
N VAL A 25 12.68 0.91 1.23
CA VAL A 25 13.93 1.62 1.00
C VAL A 25 15.07 0.66 1.33
N ASN A 26 16.07 0.58 0.45
CA ASN A 26 17.26 -0.24 0.65
C ASN A 26 18.23 0.44 1.62
N LEU A 27 17.80 0.53 2.87
CA LEU A 27 18.43 1.33 3.92
C LEU A 27 19.69 0.66 4.48
N VAL A 28 20.79 1.41 4.54
CA VAL A 28 22.04 0.98 5.18
C VAL A 28 21.79 0.60 6.64
N GLY A 29 22.33 -0.55 7.06
CA GLY A 29 22.20 -1.05 8.43
C GLY A 29 20.91 -1.84 8.71
N ARG A 30 19.96 -1.87 7.78
CA ARG A 30 18.77 -2.73 7.85
C ARG A 30 18.78 -3.82 6.78
N GLU A 31 19.04 -3.45 5.54
CA GLU A 31 19.08 -4.40 4.42
C GLU A 31 20.51 -4.91 4.19
N SER A 32 20.66 -6.16 3.73
CA SER A 32 21.97 -6.82 3.58
C SER A 32 22.92 -6.10 2.61
N CYS A 33 22.36 -5.43 1.60
CA CYS A 33 23.08 -4.64 0.61
C CYS A 33 22.55 -3.20 0.57
N GLY A 34 22.17 -2.67 1.74
CA GLY A 34 21.67 -1.30 1.89
C GLY A 34 22.58 -0.28 1.22
N CYS A 35 22.00 0.57 0.37
CA CYS A 35 22.72 1.60 -0.38
C CYS A 35 22.21 3.02 -0.12
N VAL A 36 21.04 3.17 0.51
CA VAL A 36 20.50 4.47 0.93
C VAL A 36 21.05 4.81 2.31
N PRO A 37 21.85 5.89 2.46
CA PRO A 37 22.32 6.35 3.76
C PRO A 37 21.18 6.74 4.68
N PHE A 38 21.42 6.66 5.98
CA PHE A 38 20.44 6.97 7.02
C PHE A 38 19.80 8.36 6.84
N GLN A 39 20.61 9.36 6.51
CA GLN A 39 20.19 10.76 6.33
C GLN A 39 19.38 10.99 5.04
N GLU A 40 19.44 10.06 4.08
CA GLU A 40 18.72 10.17 2.80
C GLU A 40 17.37 9.43 2.81
N TYR A 41 17.04 8.73 3.90
CA TYR A 41 15.81 7.93 3.98
C TYR A 41 14.55 8.77 3.74
N ASP A 42 14.39 9.89 4.45
CA ASP A 42 13.19 10.72 4.37
C ASP A 42 13.03 11.37 3.00
N GLU A 43 14.14 11.81 2.42
CA GLU A 43 14.19 12.38 1.08
C GLU A 43 13.86 11.31 0.02
N THR A 44 14.39 10.09 0.17
CA THR A 44 14.06 8.96 -0.71
C THR A 44 12.56 8.63 -0.65
N CYS A 45 11.99 8.57 0.55
CA CYS A 45 10.55 8.38 0.73
C CYS A 45 9.74 9.48 0.05
N ARG A 46 10.14 10.75 0.24
CA ARG A 46 9.45 11.91 -0.34
C ARG A 46 9.50 11.91 -1.87
N GLN A 47 10.65 11.57 -2.46
CA GLN A 47 10.81 11.45 -3.91
C GLN A 47 9.92 10.34 -4.48
N LEU A 48 9.88 9.18 -3.83
CA LEU A 48 9.02 8.07 -4.23
C LEU A 48 7.54 8.43 -4.12
N GLU A 49 7.11 9.04 -3.01
CA GLU A 49 5.72 9.51 -2.85
C GLU A 49 5.32 10.49 -3.94
N THR A 50 6.17 11.48 -4.21
CA THR A 50 5.91 12.50 -5.24
C THR A 50 5.78 11.84 -6.61
N LEU A 51 6.71 10.93 -6.95
CA LEU A 51 6.69 10.19 -8.19
C LEU A 51 5.40 9.36 -8.32
N LEU A 52 5.10 8.53 -7.31
CA LEU A 52 3.96 7.62 -7.30
C LEU A 52 2.62 8.38 -7.42
N LEU A 53 2.46 9.48 -6.68
CA LEU A 53 1.27 10.32 -6.72
C LEU A 53 1.11 11.11 -8.03
N SER A 54 2.17 11.24 -8.82
CA SER A 54 2.13 11.87 -10.15
C SER A 54 1.74 10.91 -11.28
N LEU A 55 1.71 9.60 -11.01
CA LEU A 55 1.47 8.59 -12.04
C LEU A 55 0.03 8.65 -12.56
N THR A 56 -0.07 8.83 -13.88
CA THR A 56 -1.34 8.80 -14.63
C THR A 56 -1.31 7.75 -15.73
N ASP A 57 -2.48 7.27 -16.15
CA ASP A 57 -2.58 6.54 -17.42
C ASP A 57 -2.54 7.49 -18.63
N THR A 58 -2.53 6.93 -19.84
CA THR A 58 -2.56 7.71 -21.10
C THR A 58 -3.82 8.56 -21.29
N ARG A 59 -4.87 8.37 -20.47
CA ARG A 59 -6.10 9.16 -20.44
C ARG A 59 -6.09 10.23 -19.35
N GLY A 60 -5.00 10.36 -18.59
CA GLY A 60 -4.84 11.32 -17.50
C GLY A 60 -5.50 10.91 -16.18
N ARG A 61 -5.94 9.66 -16.01
CA ARG A 61 -6.51 9.18 -14.75
C ARG A 61 -5.38 8.84 -13.78
N GLN A 62 -5.49 9.33 -12.55
CA GLN A 62 -4.53 9.01 -11.49
C GLN A 62 -4.51 7.51 -11.19
N LEU A 63 -3.31 6.95 -11.05
CA LEU A 63 -3.10 5.54 -10.74
C LEU A 63 -2.98 5.29 -9.24
N VAL A 64 -2.44 6.24 -8.50
CA VAL A 64 -2.24 6.16 -7.04
C VAL A 64 -3.24 7.07 -6.35
N ARG A 65 -3.94 6.54 -5.35
CA ARG A 65 -4.87 7.28 -4.48
C ARG A 65 -4.12 7.94 -3.33
N ASN A 66 -3.24 7.19 -2.68
CA ASN A 66 -2.48 7.62 -1.51
C ASN A 66 -1.20 6.79 -1.35
N VAL A 67 -0.21 7.33 -0.66
CA VAL A 67 0.96 6.60 -0.20
C VAL A 67 1.10 6.83 1.31
N MET A 68 1.10 5.75 2.09
CA MET A 68 1.24 5.82 3.55
C MET A 68 2.65 5.42 3.96
N ARG A 69 3.28 6.23 4.84
CA ARG A 69 4.52 5.86 5.52
C ARG A 69 4.20 5.03 6.75
N SER A 70 4.84 3.87 6.90
CA SER A 70 4.70 3.07 8.13
C SER A 70 5.74 3.45 9.19
N ALA A 71 6.89 4.02 8.77
CA ALA A 71 7.91 4.58 9.66
C ALA A 71 8.02 6.10 9.43
N PRO A 72 7.97 6.92 10.51
CA PRO A 72 8.01 8.37 10.39
C PRO A 72 9.41 8.94 10.07
N ASN A 73 10.47 8.18 10.31
CA ASN A 73 11.87 8.57 10.11
C ASN A 73 12.78 7.33 9.99
N ALA A 74 14.06 7.57 9.73
CA ALA A 74 15.07 6.54 9.55
C ALA A 74 15.29 5.69 10.82
N GLU A 75 15.27 6.29 12.01
CA GLU A 75 15.42 5.57 13.29
C GLU A 75 14.32 4.51 13.45
N SER A 76 13.07 4.91 13.22
CA SER A 76 11.93 4.01 13.29
C SER A 76 11.98 2.95 12.21
N ALA A 77 12.45 3.32 11.01
CA ALA A 77 12.57 2.42 9.87
C ALA A 77 13.54 1.26 10.12
N LEU A 78 14.66 1.49 10.85
CA LEU A 78 15.67 0.45 11.13
C LEU A 78 15.08 -0.80 11.80
N ILE A 79 14.13 -0.63 12.71
CA ILE A 79 13.51 -1.73 13.47
C ILE A 79 12.11 -2.08 12.98
N ASN A 80 11.61 -1.40 11.94
CA ASN A 80 10.25 -1.60 11.46
C ASN A 80 10.16 -2.86 10.58
N PRO A 81 9.35 -3.86 10.96
CA PRO A 81 9.11 -5.04 10.13
C PRO A 81 8.17 -4.77 8.95
N LEU A 82 7.45 -3.65 8.94
CA LEU A 82 6.51 -3.27 7.88
C LEU A 82 7.22 -2.60 6.68
N PRO A 83 6.64 -2.62 5.47
CA PRO A 83 7.15 -1.84 4.33
C PRO A 83 7.21 -0.36 4.65
N ASP A 84 8.23 0.37 4.21
CA ASP A 84 8.37 1.80 4.48
C ASP A 84 7.21 2.60 3.88
N LEU A 85 6.79 2.24 2.65
CA LEU A 85 5.67 2.84 1.95
C LEU A 85 4.61 1.79 1.56
N VAL A 86 3.35 2.15 1.78
CA VAL A 86 2.17 1.41 1.35
C VAL A 86 1.39 2.26 0.34
N VAL A 87 1.37 1.82 -0.91
CA VAL A 87 0.68 2.47 -2.02
C VAL A 87 -0.76 1.96 -2.10
N HIS A 88 -1.70 2.89 -2.02
CA HIS A 88 -3.11 2.64 -2.27
C HIS A 88 -3.41 3.03 -3.71
N TRP A 89 -3.91 2.08 -4.49
CA TRP A 89 -4.19 2.26 -5.91
C TRP A 89 -5.58 2.84 -6.15
N GLN A 90 -5.75 3.46 -7.32
CA GLN A 90 -7.05 3.76 -7.92
C GLN A 90 -7.45 2.65 -8.88
N ASP A 91 -8.74 2.57 -9.24
CA ASP A 91 -9.27 1.57 -10.18
C ASP A 91 -8.53 1.56 -11.53
N ALA A 92 -8.05 2.72 -11.97
CA ALA A 92 -7.30 2.87 -13.21
C ALA A 92 -6.00 2.03 -13.23
N ALA A 93 -5.38 1.79 -12.07
CA ALA A 93 -4.17 0.97 -11.95
C ALA A 93 -4.41 -0.52 -12.24
N PHE A 94 -5.66 -0.98 -12.28
CA PHE A 94 -6.00 -2.38 -12.56
C PHE A 94 -6.44 -2.63 -14.01
N ALA A 95 -6.27 -1.64 -14.88
CA ALA A 95 -6.56 -1.78 -16.31
C ALA A 95 -5.73 -2.91 -16.96
N LYS A 96 -6.29 -3.55 -17.98
CA LYS A 96 -5.63 -4.64 -18.73
C LYS A 96 -5.73 -4.36 -20.25
N PRO A 97 -4.64 -3.97 -20.93
CA PRO A 97 -3.33 -3.60 -20.35
C PRO A 97 -3.38 -2.26 -19.59
N LEU A 98 -2.50 -2.09 -18.62
CA LEU A 98 -2.21 -0.77 -18.03
C LEU A 98 -1.06 -0.12 -18.80
N HIS A 99 -1.29 1.12 -19.24
CA HIS A 99 -0.27 1.98 -19.83
C HIS A 99 -0.06 3.20 -18.94
N ILE A 100 1.10 3.28 -18.31
CA ILE A 100 1.53 4.47 -17.56
C ILE A 100 1.96 5.52 -18.59
N LYS A 101 1.47 6.74 -18.44
CA LYS A 101 1.82 7.85 -19.33
C LYS A 101 3.33 8.09 -19.29
N ASP A 102 3.93 8.34 -20.45
CA ASP A 102 5.36 8.67 -20.61
C ASP A 102 6.31 7.61 -20.03
N SER A 103 5.90 6.33 -20.05
CA SER A 103 6.66 5.22 -19.49
C SER A 103 6.67 3.99 -20.40
N ASP A 104 7.83 3.37 -20.54
CA ASP A 104 8.01 2.08 -21.23
C ASP A 104 7.77 0.86 -20.33
N VAL A 105 7.32 1.08 -19.08
CA VAL A 105 7.08 0.00 -18.12
C VAL A 105 5.91 -0.86 -18.59
N LYS A 106 6.19 -2.15 -18.82
CA LYS A 106 5.16 -3.16 -19.10
C LYS A 106 4.55 -3.63 -17.79
N VAL A 107 3.27 -3.35 -17.59
CA VAL A 107 2.53 -3.79 -16.40
C VAL A 107 1.61 -4.95 -16.75
N GLU A 108 1.87 -6.09 -16.12
CA GLU A 108 1.02 -7.28 -16.19
C GLU A 108 0.51 -7.62 -14.78
N PRO A 109 -0.81 -7.83 -14.60
CA PRO A 109 -1.34 -8.27 -13.32
C PRO A 109 -0.75 -9.62 -12.91
N VAL A 110 -0.23 -9.70 -11.68
CA VAL A 110 0.29 -10.96 -11.11
C VAL A 110 -0.83 -12.01 -10.99
N GLY A 111 -2.07 -11.57 -10.71
CA GLY A 111 -3.27 -12.41 -10.66
C GLY A 111 -4.26 -12.09 -11.78
N LYS A 112 -4.78 -13.13 -12.47
CA LYS A 112 -5.80 -12.97 -13.52
C LYS A 112 -7.24 -13.03 -13.01
N LYS A 113 -7.51 -13.71 -11.89
CA LYS A 113 -8.85 -14.04 -11.40
C LYS A 113 -9.46 -13.02 -10.42
N SER A 114 -8.65 -12.44 -9.54
CA SER A 114 -9.08 -11.43 -8.57
C SER A 114 -8.18 -10.21 -8.74
N THR A 115 -8.74 -9.11 -9.23
CA THR A 115 -8.04 -7.83 -9.41
C THR A 115 -8.76 -6.74 -8.64
N GLY A 116 -8.05 -5.66 -8.35
CA GLY A 116 -8.55 -4.57 -7.51
C GLY A 116 -7.85 -4.55 -6.15
N GLN A 117 -8.30 -3.64 -5.30
CA GLN A 117 -7.83 -3.50 -3.93
C GLN A 117 -9.03 -3.58 -2.98
N HIS A 118 -8.84 -4.13 -1.77
CA HIS A 118 -9.86 -3.97 -0.74
C HIS A 118 -10.06 -2.49 -0.42
N ASP A 119 -11.31 -2.11 -0.26
CA ASP A 119 -11.67 -0.79 0.26
C ASP A 119 -11.79 -0.86 1.78
N LEU A 120 -11.60 0.27 2.45
CA LEU A 120 -11.67 0.34 3.91
C LEU A 120 -13.09 0.13 4.46
N PRO A 121 -14.16 0.66 3.83
CA PRO A 121 -15.52 0.36 4.26
C PRO A 121 -15.89 -1.09 3.93
N GLY A 122 -16.26 -1.85 4.96
CA GLY A 122 -16.92 -3.14 4.82
C GLY A 122 -18.42 -3.03 5.14
N PHE A 123 -19.11 -4.17 5.10
CA PHE A 123 -20.46 -4.29 5.63
C PHE A 123 -20.54 -5.42 6.66
N CYS A 124 -21.45 -5.28 7.62
CA CYS A 124 -21.75 -6.30 8.61
C CYS A 124 -23.27 -6.45 8.69
N ILE A 125 -23.76 -7.69 8.71
CA ILE A 125 -25.18 -8.00 8.89
C ILE A 125 -25.32 -8.68 10.24
N LEU A 126 -26.01 -8.01 11.17
CA LEU A 126 -26.33 -8.56 12.48
C LEU A 126 -27.82 -8.90 12.53
N LYS A 127 -28.13 -10.13 12.95
CA LYS A 127 -29.50 -10.61 13.16
C LYS A 127 -29.74 -10.81 14.65
N GLY A 128 -30.91 -10.43 15.16
CA GLY A 128 -31.31 -10.66 16.55
C GLY A 128 -30.88 -9.57 17.54
N TYR A 129 -30.32 -8.46 17.06
CA TYR A 129 -30.01 -7.31 17.90
C TYR A 129 -31.28 -6.63 18.41
N GLN A 130 -31.40 -6.49 19.73
CA GLN A 130 -32.56 -5.86 20.39
C GLN A 130 -32.27 -4.43 20.91
N GLY A 131 -31.07 -3.90 20.66
CA GLY A 131 -30.72 -2.53 21.03
C GLY A 131 -31.27 -1.46 20.08
N GLU A 132 -30.91 -0.20 20.31
CA GLU A 132 -31.31 0.92 19.45
C GLU A 132 -30.84 0.73 18.00
N LYS A 133 -31.57 1.29 17.03
CA LYS A 133 -31.19 1.19 15.61
C LYS A 133 -29.72 1.58 15.41
N LEU A 134 -28.92 0.63 14.92
CA LEU A 134 -27.52 0.89 14.59
C LEU A 134 -27.45 1.94 13.48
N GLY A 135 -26.60 2.96 13.68
CA GLY A 135 -26.30 3.98 12.68
C GLY A 135 -25.59 3.42 11.44
N GLY A 136 -25.25 4.29 10.49
CA GLY A 136 -24.73 3.88 9.18
C GLY A 136 -23.29 3.35 9.17
N VAL A 137 -22.40 3.85 10.04
CA VAL A 137 -20.98 3.48 10.06
C VAL A 137 -20.56 3.09 11.47
N LEU A 138 -19.92 1.93 11.59
CA LEU A 138 -19.33 1.41 12.82
C LEU A 138 -17.83 1.21 12.59
N ALA A 139 -16.99 1.74 13.49
CA ALA A 139 -15.56 1.43 13.41
C ALA A 139 -15.35 -0.06 13.73
N ALA A 140 -14.53 -0.75 12.93
CA ALA A 140 -14.34 -2.19 13.05
C ALA A 140 -13.93 -2.64 14.48
N LYS A 141 -13.12 -1.82 15.17
CA LYS A 141 -12.71 -2.06 16.57
C LYS A 141 -13.87 -2.13 17.56
N ASP A 142 -14.99 -1.47 17.26
CA ASP A 142 -16.16 -1.41 18.14
C ASP A 142 -17.14 -2.57 17.89
N MET A 143 -16.91 -3.37 16.84
CA MET A 143 -17.76 -4.49 16.45
C MET A 143 -17.83 -5.58 17.51
N GLY A 144 -16.74 -5.85 18.23
CA GLY A 144 -16.72 -6.84 19.32
C GLY A 144 -17.74 -6.50 20.42
N GLY A 145 -17.75 -5.23 20.86
CA GLY A 145 -18.70 -4.79 21.89
C GLY A 145 -20.16 -4.78 21.42
N LEU A 146 -20.41 -4.68 20.11
CA LEU A 146 -21.73 -4.81 19.51
C LEU A 146 -22.22 -6.27 19.58
N ILE A 147 -21.37 -7.22 19.19
CA ILE A 147 -21.69 -8.65 19.18
C ILE A 147 -21.99 -9.12 20.60
N THR A 148 -21.12 -8.80 21.57
CA THR A 148 -21.27 -9.29 22.94
C THR A 148 -22.54 -8.78 23.61
N ARG A 149 -22.97 -7.53 23.34
CA ARG A 149 -24.24 -6.97 23.83
C ARG A 149 -25.48 -7.66 23.27
N SER A 150 -25.34 -8.38 22.16
CA SER A 150 -26.46 -9.10 21.52
C SER A 150 -26.63 -10.53 22.05
N LEU A 151 -25.71 -10.99 22.91
CA LEU A 151 -25.70 -12.35 23.46
C LEU A 151 -26.30 -12.43 24.88
N VAL A 152 -26.70 -11.30 25.46
CA VAL A 152 -27.33 -11.17 26.78
C VAL A 152 -28.78 -10.76 26.58
#